data_AF-A0A5C8MGV0-F1
#
_entry.id   AF-A0A5C8MGV0-F1
#
_cell.length_a   1.000
_cell.length_b   1.000
_cell.length_c   1.000
_cell.angle_alpha   90.00
_cell.angle_beta   90.00
_cell.angle_gamma   90.00
#
_symmetry.space_group_name_H-M   'P 1'
#
loop_
_entity.id
_entity.type
_entity.pdbx_description
1 polymer ?
#
loop_
_entity_poly.entity_id
_entity_poly.type
_entity_poly.pdbx_seq_one_letter_code
_entity_poly.pdbx_strand_id
1 'polypeptide(L)'
;GFKVFGPVIPIAAFFYLGDAGFVKIIGEHLPKLSQGIVNDLGIALAHVVPLSDGVGAVTLAIVGAITGLDGSGFSGISLTGSVAHLFATAIGGGAATLTALGQITAIWVGGGTLVPWALIPAAAICGVDPFELARRNLVPVAIGLVVTTIVAMFLI
;
A
#
# COMPACT_ATOMS: atom_id res chain seq x y z
N GLY A 1 12.28 -18.22 -8.77
CA GLY A 1 11.38 -17.15 -9.24
C GLY A 1 10.07 -17.14 -8.47
N PHE A 2 9.12 -18.01 -8.82
CA PHE A 2 7.72 -17.93 -8.37
C PHE A 2 7.47 -18.08 -6.85
N LYS A 3 8.36 -18.72 -6.10
CA LYS A 3 8.25 -18.85 -4.63
C LYS A 3 8.20 -17.49 -3.90
N VAL A 4 8.82 -16.45 -4.46
CA VAL A 4 8.82 -15.10 -3.89
C VAL A 4 7.45 -14.43 -4.02
N PHE A 5 6.67 -14.77 -5.06
CA PHE A 5 5.31 -14.26 -5.28
C PHE A 5 4.23 -15.05 -4.53
N GLY A 6 4.59 -16.16 -3.88
CA GLY A 6 3.65 -17.03 -3.16
C GLY A 6 2.76 -16.27 -2.16
N PRO A 7 3.32 -15.38 -1.30
CA PRO A 7 2.52 -14.56 -0.39
C PRO A 7 1.68 -13.48 -1.07
N VAL A 8 2.12 -12.98 -2.24
CA VAL A 8 1.44 -11.89 -2.96
C VAL A 8 0.10 -12.35 -3.54
N ILE A 9 0.02 -13.59 -4.01
CA ILE A 9 -1.18 -14.15 -4.65
C ILE A 9 -2.42 -14.08 -3.74
N PRO A 10 -2.43 -14.64 -2.51
CA PRO A 10 -3.61 -14.59 -1.66
C PRO A 10 -3.98 -13.16 -1.23
N ILE A 11 -2.99 -12.28 -1.03
CA ILE A 11 -3.24 -10.87 -0.68
C ILE A 11 -3.90 -10.15 -1.85
N ALA A 12 -3.30 -10.21 -3.04
CA ALA A 12 -3.86 -9.60 -4.24
C ALA A 12 -5.25 -10.16 -4.55
N ALA A 13 -5.45 -11.47 -4.42
CA ALA A 13 -6.75 -12.10 -4.60
C ALA A 13 -7.79 -11.54 -3.62
N PHE A 14 -7.47 -11.43 -2.31
CA PHE A 14 -8.38 -10.87 -1.31
C PHE A 14 -8.83 -9.45 -1.66
N PHE A 15 -7.91 -8.56 -2.06
CA PHE A 15 -8.27 -7.17 -2.34
C PHE A 15 -8.93 -7.00 -3.71
N TYR A 16 -8.42 -7.64 -4.76
CA TYR A 16 -9.02 -7.53 -6.11
C TYR A 16 -10.38 -8.22 -6.19
N LEU A 17 -10.51 -9.46 -5.69
CA LEU A 17 -11.79 -10.17 -5.67
C LEU A 17 -12.71 -9.66 -4.56
N GLY A 18 -12.19 -9.02 -3.52
CA GLY A 18 -13.00 -8.46 -2.45
C GLY A 18 -13.61 -7.09 -2.77
N ASP A 19 -13.16 -6.43 -3.84
CA ASP A 19 -13.69 -5.16 -4.34
C ASP A 19 -14.40 -5.38 -5.71
N ALA A 20 -14.10 -4.59 -6.75
CA ALA A 20 -14.79 -4.63 -8.03
C ALA A 20 -14.61 -5.95 -8.79
N GLY A 21 -13.62 -6.76 -8.45
CA GLY A 21 -13.39 -8.07 -9.06
C GLY A 21 -14.48 -9.09 -8.71
N PHE A 22 -15.14 -8.98 -7.55
CA PHE A 22 -16.20 -9.91 -7.16
C PHE A 22 -17.32 -9.92 -8.20
N VAL A 23 -17.90 -8.75 -8.46
CA VAL A 23 -19.05 -8.60 -9.34
C VAL A 23 -18.69 -8.96 -10.78
N LYS A 24 -17.48 -8.62 -11.22
CA LYS A 24 -17.00 -8.88 -12.59
C LYS A 24 -16.73 -10.36 -12.87
N ILE A 25 -16.32 -11.14 -11.86
CA ILE A 25 -15.86 -12.53 -12.05
C ILE A 25 -16.88 -13.54 -11.52
N ILE A 26 -17.44 -13.29 -10.34
CA ILE A 26 -18.39 -14.17 -9.64
C ILE A 26 -19.84 -13.78 -9.95
N GLY A 27 -20.12 -12.49 -10.12
CA GLY A 27 -21.45 -11.95 -10.41
C GLY A 27 -22.11 -11.25 -9.21
N GLU A 28 -23.35 -10.80 -9.40
CA GLU A 28 -24.13 -10.06 -8.40
C GLU A 28 -24.75 -11.01 -7.36
N HIS A 29 -23.92 -11.55 -6.47
CA HIS A 29 -24.37 -12.45 -5.39
C HIS A 29 -24.29 -11.79 -4.01
N LEU A 30 -23.73 -10.58 -3.95
CA LEU A 30 -23.68 -9.78 -2.73
C LEU A 30 -25.05 -9.14 -2.44
N PRO A 31 -25.37 -8.86 -1.16
CA PRO A 31 -26.57 -8.12 -0.79
C PRO A 31 -26.67 -6.80 -1.57
N LYS A 32 -27.88 -6.34 -1.87
CA LYS A 32 -28.11 -5.10 -2.66
C LYS A 32 -27.46 -3.84 -2.08
N LEU A 33 -27.18 -3.83 -0.77
CA LEU A 33 -26.54 -2.72 -0.06
C LEU A 33 -25.01 -2.86 0.06
N SER A 34 -24.45 -3.99 -0.38
CA SER A 34 -23.02 -4.25 -0.33
C SER A 34 -22.26 -3.36 -1.30
N GLN A 35 -21.12 -2.83 -0.84
CA GLN A 35 -20.18 -2.06 -1.67
C GLN A 35 -18.95 -2.91 -2.06
N GLY A 36 -19.06 -4.24 -1.97
CA GLY A 36 -17.94 -5.17 -2.07
C GLY A 36 -17.49 -5.65 -0.69
N ILE A 37 -17.03 -6.90 -0.61
CA ILE A 37 -16.70 -7.57 0.66
C ILE A 37 -15.68 -6.78 1.49
N VAL A 38 -14.65 -6.24 0.84
CA VAL A 38 -13.59 -5.49 1.53
C VAL A 38 -14.11 -4.13 2.01
N ASN A 39 -14.92 -3.43 1.21
CA ASN A 39 -15.54 -2.15 1.63
C ASN A 39 -16.52 -2.37 2.79
N ASP A 40 -17.35 -3.42 2.73
CA ASP A 40 -18.30 -3.75 3.79
C ASP A 40 -17.58 -4.09 5.10
N LEU A 41 -16.49 -4.86 5.04
CA LEU A 41 -15.62 -5.13 6.18
C LEU A 41 -15.05 -3.84 6.76
N GLY A 42 -14.70 -2.90 5.89
CA GLY A 42 -14.20 -1.60 6.31
C GLY A 42 -15.21 -0.71 7.00
N ILE A 43 -16.44 -0.65 6.48
CA ILE A 43 -17.56 0.04 7.12
C ILE A 43 -17.84 -0.59 8.49
N ALA A 44 -17.79 -1.92 8.58
CA ALA A 44 -17.94 -2.62 9.86
C ALA A 44 -16.79 -2.29 10.83
N LEU A 45 -15.55 -2.27 10.36
CA LEU A 45 -14.37 -1.86 11.15
C LEU A 45 -14.48 -0.41 11.62
N ALA A 46 -14.95 0.50 10.78
CA ALA A 46 -15.11 1.93 11.10
C ALA A 46 -16.09 2.18 12.26
N HIS A 47 -17.11 1.33 12.40
CA HIS A 47 -18.04 1.41 13.53
C HIS A 47 -17.45 0.92 14.86
N VAL A 48 -16.37 0.12 14.81
CA VAL A 48 -15.75 -0.51 15.99
C VAL A 48 -14.42 0.14 16.36
N VAL A 49 -13.70 0.66 15.37
CA VAL A 49 -12.38 1.27 15.52
C VAL A 49 -12.47 2.74 15.14
N PRO A 50 -12.17 3.69 16.06
CA PRO A 50 -12.10 5.11 15.73
C PRO A 50 -10.90 5.36 14.81
N LEU A 51 -11.15 5.32 13.50
CA LEU A 51 -10.20 5.69 12.45
C LEU A 51 -10.09 7.21 12.41
N SER A 52 -8.97 7.75 12.90
CA SER A 52 -8.57 9.14 12.70
C SER A 52 -7.66 9.28 11.49
N ASP A 53 -7.52 10.49 10.96
CA ASP A 53 -6.62 10.84 9.84
C ASP A 53 -5.20 10.33 10.07
N GLY A 54 -4.70 10.50 11.30
CA GLY A 54 -3.38 10.02 11.73
C GLY A 54 -3.25 8.50 11.66
N VAL A 55 -4.25 7.77 12.15
CA VAL A 55 -4.26 6.30 12.11
C VAL A 55 -4.37 5.81 10.67
N GLY A 56 -5.21 6.44 9.85
CA GLY A 56 -5.35 6.12 8.43
C GLY A 56 -4.03 6.31 7.67
N ALA A 57 -3.38 7.47 7.85
CA ALA A 57 -2.10 7.77 7.21
C ALA A 57 -0.99 6.78 7.61
N VAL A 58 -0.79 6.54 8.92
CA VAL A 58 0.23 5.57 9.40
C VAL A 58 -0.05 4.19 8.85
N THR A 59 -1.31 3.75 8.86
CA THR A 59 -1.67 2.43 8.37
C THR A 59 -1.41 2.30 6.86
N LEU A 60 -1.74 3.32 6.05
CA LEU A 60 -1.46 3.28 4.61
C LEU A 60 0.03 3.29 4.31
N ALA A 61 0.83 4.06 5.04
CA ALA A 61 2.27 4.02 4.92
C ALA A 61 2.82 2.62 5.24
N ILE A 62 2.35 1.97 6.30
CA ILE A 62 2.76 0.60 6.67
C ILE A 62 2.34 -0.41 5.59
N VAL A 63 1.10 -0.35 5.11
CA VAL A 63 0.60 -1.23 4.03
C VAL A 63 1.46 -1.06 2.78
N GLY A 64 1.73 0.18 2.36
CA GLY A 64 2.63 0.48 1.24
C GLY A 64 4.02 -0.11 1.47
N ALA A 65 4.60 0.09 2.65
CA ALA A 65 5.93 -0.43 2.98
C ALA A 65 5.99 -1.96 2.91
N ILE A 66 5.04 -2.65 3.53
CA ILE A 66 4.97 -4.12 3.54
C ILE A 66 4.83 -4.66 2.12
N THR A 67 3.94 -4.07 1.32
CA THR A 67 3.76 -4.50 -0.08
C THR A 67 5.01 -4.29 -0.91
N GLY A 68 5.74 -3.19 -0.70
CA GLY A 68 6.99 -2.93 -1.37
C GLY A 68 8.13 -3.89 -0.99
N LEU A 69 8.03 -4.64 0.13
CA LEU A 69 9.08 -5.60 0.52
C LEU A 69 9.25 -6.75 -0.48
N ASP A 70 8.26 -7.02 -1.34
CA ASP A 70 8.41 -7.97 -2.45
C ASP A 70 9.33 -7.47 -3.57
N GLY A 71 9.80 -6.22 -3.46
CA GLY A 71 10.70 -5.52 -4.37
C GLY A 71 9.98 -4.83 -5.53
N SER A 72 8.67 -4.96 -5.65
CA SER A 72 7.89 -4.28 -6.68
C SER A 72 7.31 -2.99 -6.10
N GLY A 73 7.62 -1.85 -6.74
CA GLY A 73 6.93 -0.60 -6.42
C GLY A 73 5.45 -0.57 -6.85
N PHE A 74 5.01 -1.56 -7.63
CA PHE A 74 3.69 -1.57 -8.26
C PHE A 74 2.73 -2.61 -7.68
N SER A 75 3.25 -3.62 -6.96
CA SER A 75 2.45 -4.72 -6.39
C SER A 75 1.41 -4.21 -5.37
N GLY A 76 1.76 -3.16 -4.62
CA GLY A 76 0.91 -2.55 -3.60
C GLY A 76 -0.11 -1.52 -4.11
N ILE A 77 -0.11 -1.15 -5.39
CA ILE A 77 -0.91 -0.01 -5.89
C ILE A 77 -2.41 -0.24 -5.72
N SER A 78 -2.90 -1.43 -6.07
CA SER A 78 -4.31 -1.77 -5.93
C SER A 78 -4.73 -1.90 -4.47
N LEU A 79 -3.90 -2.57 -3.68
CA LEU A 79 -4.10 -2.77 -2.25
C LEU A 79 -4.19 -1.43 -1.52
N THR A 80 -3.21 -0.55 -1.72
CA THR A 80 -3.20 0.78 -1.11
C THR A 80 -4.40 1.62 -1.57
N GLY A 81 -4.82 1.54 -2.83
CA GLY A 81 -6.04 2.20 -3.30
C GLY A 81 -7.31 1.69 -2.63
N SER A 82 -7.51 0.38 -2.56
CA SER A 82 -8.70 -0.22 -1.92
C SER A 82 -8.76 0.10 -0.42
N VAL A 83 -7.64 0.02 0.31
CA VAL A 83 -7.57 0.36 1.75
C VAL A 83 -7.78 1.86 1.97
N ALA A 84 -7.22 2.71 1.11
CA ALA A 84 -7.43 4.15 1.18
C ALA A 84 -8.90 4.54 0.96
N HIS A 85 -9.58 3.93 -0.02
CA HIS A 85 -11.02 4.16 -0.26
C HIS A 85 -11.86 3.79 0.96
N LEU A 86 -11.53 2.64 1.56
CA LEU A 86 -12.17 2.13 2.76
C LEU A 86 -11.99 3.09 3.94
N PHE A 87 -10.77 3.53 4.23
CA PHE A 87 -10.52 4.47 5.32
C PHE A 87 -11.09 5.86 5.05
N ALA A 88 -11.06 6.33 3.80
CA ALA A 88 -11.66 7.60 3.45
C ALA A 88 -13.18 7.61 3.67
N THR A 89 -13.85 6.48 3.43
CA THR A 89 -15.28 6.32 3.72
C THR A 89 -15.55 6.39 5.22
N ALA A 90 -14.65 5.84 6.05
CA ALA A 90 -14.74 5.88 7.50
C ALA A 90 -14.42 7.27 8.10
N ILE A 91 -13.39 7.92 7.57
CA ILE A 91 -12.89 9.24 8.00
C ILE A 91 -13.78 10.38 7.48
N GLY A 92 -14.39 10.19 6.30
CA GLY A 92 -15.19 11.20 5.60
C GLY A 92 -14.42 11.98 4.52
N GLY A 93 -13.17 11.61 4.19
CA GLY A 93 -12.33 12.32 3.24
C GLY A 93 -10.95 11.68 2.99
N GLY A 94 -10.11 12.36 2.19
CA GLY A 94 -8.68 12.01 2.06
C GLY A 94 -8.31 10.81 1.18
N ALA A 95 -9.25 10.22 0.42
CA ALA A 95 -8.98 9.03 -0.41
C ALA A 95 -7.77 9.19 -1.34
N ALA A 96 -7.66 10.32 -2.03
CA ALA A 96 -6.54 10.61 -2.93
C ALA A 96 -5.21 10.71 -2.15
N THR A 97 -5.20 11.44 -1.03
CA THR A 97 -4.03 11.62 -0.16
C THR A 97 -3.55 10.28 0.42
N LEU A 98 -4.46 9.48 0.96
CA LEU A 98 -4.19 8.15 1.52
C LEU A 98 -3.66 7.19 0.45
N THR A 99 -4.27 7.19 -0.73
CA THR A 99 -3.83 6.38 -1.87
C THR A 99 -2.41 6.77 -2.29
N ALA A 100 -2.17 8.08 -2.47
CA ALA A 100 -0.86 8.60 -2.85
C ALA A 100 0.21 8.25 -1.83
N LEU A 101 -0.09 8.38 -0.53
CA LEU A 101 0.82 8.02 0.55
C LEU A 101 1.22 6.53 0.49
N GLY A 102 0.24 5.65 0.35
CA GLY A 102 0.49 4.21 0.24
C GLY A 102 1.32 3.86 -1.00
N GLN A 103 0.99 4.46 -2.15
CA GLN A 103 1.71 4.24 -3.41
C GLN A 103 3.15 4.76 -3.37
N ILE A 104 3.38 5.97 -2.87
CA ILE A 104 4.73 6.52 -2.68
C ILE A 104 5.54 5.60 -1.77
N THR A 105 4.94 5.13 -0.68
CA THR A 105 5.64 4.24 0.26
C THR A 105 6.01 2.90 -0.38
N ALA A 106 5.10 2.28 -1.15
CA ALA A 106 5.38 1.05 -1.88
C ALA A 106 6.52 1.24 -2.90
N ILE A 107 6.51 2.34 -3.64
CA ILE A 107 7.56 2.66 -4.63
C ILE A 107 8.91 2.91 -3.96
N TRP A 108 8.93 3.63 -2.84
CA TRP A 108 10.20 3.91 -2.18
C TRP A 108 10.77 2.64 -1.57
N VAL A 109 9.96 1.85 -0.85
CA VAL A 109 10.45 0.60 -0.24
C VAL A 109 10.83 -0.43 -1.31
N GLY A 110 9.93 -0.75 -2.24
CA GLY A 110 10.12 -1.82 -3.22
C GLY A 110 10.74 -1.37 -4.53
N GLY A 111 10.24 -0.28 -5.10
CA GLY A 111 10.59 0.22 -6.43
C GLY A 111 12.04 0.72 -6.61
N GLY A 112 12.86 0.76 -5.54
CA GLY A 112 14.31 0.83 -5.72
C GLY A 112 15.13 1.60 -4.69
N THR A 113 14.57 2.04 -3.56
CA THR A 113 15.38 2.77 -2.57
C THR A 113 15.88 1.88 -1.41
N LEU A 114 15.10 0.87 -0.99
CA LEU A 114 15.48 -0.01 0.14
C LEU A 114 15.65 -1.47 -0.28
N VAL A 115 14.67 -2.03 -1.00
CA VAL A 115 14.71 -3.44 -1.41
C VAL A 115 15.65 -3.58 -2.62
N PRO A 116 16.60 -4.53 -2.62
CA PRO A 116 17.67 -4.59 -3.63
C PRO A 116 17.24 -4.81 -5.10
N TRP A 117 15.96 -4.98 -5.43
CA TRP A 117 15.57 -5.46 -6.76
C TRP A 117 15.90 -4.46 -7.88
N ALA A 118 15.46 -3.21 -7.76
CA ALA A 118 15.85 -2.12 -8.69
C ALA A 118 17.19 -1.46 -8.30
N LEU A 119 17.68 -1.75 -7.10
CA LEU A 119 18.96 -1.25 -6.56
C LEU A 119 20.17 -1.93 -7.22
N ILE A 120 20.07 -3.23 -7.54
CA ILE A 120 21.11 -4.00 -8.22
C ILE A 120 21.53 -3.37 -9.56
N PRO A 121 20.62 -3.10 -10.52
CA PRO A 121 21.02 -2.50 -11.79
C PRO A 121 21.56 -1.07 -11.62
N ALA A 122 21.00 -0.27 -10.70
CA ALA A 122 21.52 1.07 -10.42
C ALA A 122 22.95 1.02 -9.85
N ALA A 123 23.19 0.14 -8.88
CA ALA A 123 24.50 -0.09 -8.29
C ALA A 123 25.52 -0.58 -9.31
N ALA A 124 25.12 -1.45 -10.25
CA ALA A 124 25.98 -1.93 -11.33
C ALA A 124 26.41 -0.80 -12.27
N ILE A 125 25.50 0.11 -12.64
CA ILE A 125 25.81 1.29 -13.47
C ILE A 125 26.75 2.24 -12.73
N CYS A 126 26.52 2.45 -11.42
CA CYS A 126 27.33 3.33 -10.59
C CYS A 126 28.65 2.71 -10.10
N GLY A 127 28.88 1.41 -10.34
CA GLY A 127 30.08 0.71 -9.87
C GLY A 127 30.20 0.62 -8.35
N VAL A 128 29.08 0.54 -7.63
CA VAL A 128 29.03 0.45 -6.16
C VAL A 128 28.39 -0.86 -5.70
N ASP A 129 28.60 -1.22 -4.43
CA ASP A 129 27.94 -2.39 -3.84
C ASP A 129 26.43 -2.12 -3.60
N PRO A 130 25.52 -3.01 -4.05
CA PRO A 130 24.08 -2.83 -3.85
C PRO A 130 23.66 -2.78 -2.38
N PHE A 131 24.32 -3.54 -1.49
CA PHE A 131 23.97 -3.54 -0.07
C PHE A 131 24.41 -2.25 0.61
N GLU A 132 25.57 -1.72 0.28
CA GLU A 132 26.05 -0.42 0.75
C GLU A 132 25.15 0.72 0.25
N LEU A 133 24.71 0.66 -1.01
CA LEU A 133 23.75 1.64 -1.54
C LEU A 133 22.40 1.58 -0.80
N ALA A 134 21.87 0.38 -0.54
CA ALA A 134 20.64 0.20 0.24
C ALA A 134 20.78 0.74 1.67
N ARG A 135 21.92 0.49 2.35
CA ARG A 135 22.19 1.02 3.70
C ARG A 135 22.23 2.54 3.72
N ARG A 136 22.88 3.16 2.73
CA ARG A 136 22.95 4.64 2.63
C ARG A 136 21.59 5.25 2.37
N ASN A 137 20.72 4.56 1.64
CA ASN A 137 19.36 5.02 1.38
C ASN A 137 18.43 4.88 2.59
N LEU A 138 18.70 3.96 3.52
CA LEU A 138 17.79 3.67 4.64
C LEU A 138 17.39 4.91 5.44
N VAL A 139 18.37 5.71 5.86
CA VAL A 139 18.14 6.91 6.67
C VAL A 139 17.35 8.00 5.90
N PRO A 140 17.79 8.48 4.72
CA PRO A 140 17.06 9.52 3.99
C PRO A 140 15.66 9.07 3.57
N VAL A 141 15.48 7.80 3.19
CA VAL A 141 14.17 7.25 2.83
C VAL A 141 13.26 7.18 4.04
N ALA A 142 13.72 6.67 5.18
CA ALA A 142 12.92 6.61 6.39
C ALA A 142 12.47 8.00 6.85
N ILE A 143 13.37 8.99 6.81
CA ILE A 143 13.04 10.39 7.11
C ILE A 143 12.00 10.91 6.12
N GLY A 144 12.21 10.70 4.81
CA GLY A 144 11.27 11.12 3.78
C GLY A 144 9.87 10.53 3.96
N LEU A 145 9.78 9.23 4.29
CA LEU A 145 8.51 8.55 4.54
C LEU A 145 7.83 9.06 5.82
N VAL A 146 8.58 9.29 6.90
CA VAL A 146 8.02 9.86 8.14
C VAL A 146 7.47 11.26 7.88
N VAL A 147 8.25 12.13 7.22
CA VAL A 147 7.82 13.50 6.89
C VAL A 147 6.60 13.48 5.96
N THR A 148 6.63 12.64 4.92
CA THR A 148 5.50 12.51 3.97
C THR A 148 4.24 12.02 4.68
N THR A 149 4.37 11.08 5.61
CA THR A 149 3.25 10.58 6.42
C THR A 149 2.68 11.69 7.29
N ILE A 150 3.54 12.46 7.98
CA ILE A 150 3.10 13.60 8.80
C ILE A 150 2.37 14.64 7.95
N VAL A 151 2.91 15.00 6.78
CA VAL A 151 2.27 15.94 5.85
C VAL A 151 0.92 15.40 5.39
N ALA A 152 0.82 14.11 5.07
CA ALA A 152 -0.45 13.49 4.68
C ALA A 152 -1.51 13.60 5.78
N MET A 153 -1.14 13.49 7.07
CA MET A 153 -2.09 13.67 8.17
C MET A 153 -2.74 15.06 8.19
N PHE A 154 -2.04 16.10 7.72
CA PHE A 154 -2.58 17.46 7.62
C PHE A 154 -3.38 17.71 6.33
N LEU A 155 -3.27 16.82 5.35
CA LEU A 155 -3.91 16.94 4.03
C LEU A 155 -5.15 16.04 3.86
N ILE A 156 -5.41 15.17 4.84
CA ILE A 156 -6.62 14.34 4.93
C ILE A 156 -7.72 15.20 5.57
#